data_AF-A0A9P0P470-F1
#
_entry.id   AF-A0A9P0P470-F1
#
_cell.length_a   1.000
_cell.length_b   1.000
_cell.length_c   1.000
_cell.angle_alpha   90.00
_cell.angle_beta   90.00
_cell.angle_gamma   90.00
#
_symmetry.space_group_name_H-M   'P 1'
#
loop_
_entity.id
_entity.type
_entity.pdbx_description
1 polymer ?
#
loop_
_entity_poly.entity_id
_entity_poly.type
_entity_poly.pdbx_seq_one_letter_code
_entity_poly.pdbx_strand_id
1 'polypeptide(L)'
;MPHFWDFGRSHKPPRNLQDGLFQIASQTCSLLVQVNNTNNISYGNNSRTMHFNSMSTSGLGGQSGGLGSGTSMGMGAGARSRTPGPSTRDGDREQLLVLIPPTTSTGGIGERHCKYKPGVLGRPRLSTVLETPPSVHPEDEADVWSHGYLSPPDLDGTPNRWSNKNKWCRPSCIPISIICILIFLVVLLPLLDHAAEKALMELNAPSDVCQASCKLSLIESIPEGLVYPNDSVIHPSTFDTWLDLINSAHESIDIASLYWTLRQSEVYPDPSSIKGEQIFQSLLRAGTERGIKIRVAQNMPSQNYPNVDTELLMKRKAAKVRSVNFNKLLGGGVLHTKLWIVDRTHVYLGSANMDWRSLTQVKEMGISIRNCSCLAEDVRKIFEVYWTLGEDGAKIPSNWPATLYTKYNLDTPMDLIYNNETFHAFFSSSPPPLNPHGRTNDVEALKHVILHAEKFVYISVMDYIPLTIYSPKISRFWPEIDDAIKTAAIEHKVKVKMLISWWNHSRPAEDNFLKSLASVNNAYPRFKLIIVLSFQRRFIVPATKDQQKIPFARVNHNKYMVSDTTAFIGTSNWSGDYFIDTAGISFVLHDPVFESELEEVFERDWNSPYAHSMDFAQDDLEH
;
A
#
# COMPACT_ATOMS: atom_id res chain seq x y z
N MET A 1 -52.54 -37.80 -12.40
CA MET A 1 -52.70 -38.71 -11.24
C MET A 1 -53.09 -40.08 -11.75
N PRO A 2 -52.88 -41.18 -11.00
CA PRO A 2 -51.99 -41.37 -9.84
C PRO A 2 -50.75 -42.24 -10.25
N HIS A 3 -49.73 -42.59 -9.46
CA HIS A 3 -49.58 -43.03 -8.07
C HIS A 3 -50.17 -44.43 -7.77
N PHE A 4 -49.34 -45.47 -7.56
CA PHE A 4 -49.36 -46.30 -6.35
C PHE A 4 -48.14 -47.24 -6.20
N TRP A 5 -48.05 -47.89 -5.04
CA TRP A 5 -46.96 -48.74 -4.50
C TRP A 5 -47.12 -50.23 -4.92
N ASP A 6 -46.04 -50.94 -5.31
CA ASP A 6 -45.18 -51.83 -4.47
C ASP A 6 -45.90 -53.13 -4.03
N PHE A 7 -45.48 -54.34 -4.45
CA PHE A 7 -44.40 -55.12 -3.79
C PHE A 7 -43.94 -56.33 -4.66
N GLY A 8 -42.69 -56.81 -4.47
CA GLY A 8 -42.24 -58.10 -5.06
C GLY A 8 -40.77 -58.47 -4.80
N ARG A 9 -40.49 -59.26 -3.76
CA ARG A 9 -39.11 -59.63 -3.35
C ARG A 9 -38.56 -60.88 -4.07
N SER A 10 -37.25 -60.89 -4.31
CA SER A 10 -36.43 -62.11 -4.46
C SER A 10 -35.00 -61.86 -3.96
N HIS A 11 -34.33 -62.89 -3.43
CA HIS A 11 -33.05 -62.76 -2.70
C HIS A 11 -31.81 -62.76 -3.62
N LYS A 12 -30.76 -62.03 -3.18
CA LYS A 12 -29.35 -62.22 -3.59
C LYS A 12 -28.43 -62.10 -2.35
N PRO A 13 -27.23 -62.75 -2.36
CA PRO A 13 -26.38 -62.93 -1.18
C PRO A 13 -25.69 -61.65 -0.68
N PRO A 14 -25.14 -61.64 0.55
CA PRO A 14 -24.50 -60.47 1.14
C PRO A 14 -23.25 -60.02 0.38
N ARG A 15 -23.07 -58.70 0.25
CA ARG A 15 -21.84 -58.08 -0.28
C ARG A 15 -20.74 -58.12 0.78
N ASN A 16 -19.53 -58.51 0.38
CA ASN A 16 -18.39 -58.56 1.28
C ASN A 16 -17.80 -57.15 1.49
N LEU A 17 -17.55 -56.75 2.74
CA LEU A 17 -17.18 -55.37 3.06
C LEU A 17 -15.77 -55.00 2.54
N GLN A 18 -14.90 -56.01 2.40
CA GLN A 18 -13.53 -55.85 1.90
C GLN A 18 -13.48 -55.43 0.43
N ASP A 19 -14.39 -55.94 -0.40
CA ASP A 19 -14.42 -55.64 -1.84
C ASP A 19 -14.73 -54.15 -2.10
N GLY A 20 -15.66 -53.59 -1.32
CA GLY A 20 -15.99 -52.17 -1.36
C GLY A 20 -14.83 -51.27 -0.91
N LEU A 21 -14.10 -51.67 0.13
CA LEU A 21 -12.89 -50.97 0.60
C LEU A 21 -11.77 -50.98 -0.45
N PHE A 22 -11.53 -52.13 -1.11
CA PHE A 22 -10.57 -52.20 -2.23
C PHE A 22 -11.00 -51.34 -3.43
N GLN A 23 -12.30 -51.28 -3.73
CA GLN A 23 -12.82 -50.49 -4.84
C GLN A 23 -12.67 -48.97 -4.59
N ILE A 24 -12.89 -48.52 -3.35
CA ILE A 24 -12.66 -47.12 -2.92
C ILE A 24 -11.16 -46.78 -2.93
N ALA A 25 -10.30 -47.65 -2.40
CA ALA A 25 -8.86 -47.43 -2.40
C ALA A 25 -8.30 -47.32 -3.83
N SER A 26 -8.75 -48.19 -4.74
CA SER A 26 -8.38 -48.14 -6.16
C SER A 26 -8.80 -46.83 -6.84
N GLN A 27 -10.03 -46.35 -6.59
CA GLN A 27 -10.50 -45.07 -7.12
C GLN A 27 -9.72 -43.87 -6.55
N THR A 28 -9.36 -43.91 -5.26
CA THR A 28 -8.56 -42.85 -4.61
C THR A 28 -7.14 -42.80 -5.18
N CYS A 29 -6.49 -43.95 -5.40
CA CYS A 29 -5.19 -43.99 -6.08
C CYS A 29 -5.27 -43.49 -7.53
N SER A 30 -6.33 -43.83 -8.26
CA SER A 30 -6.54 -43.34 -9.64
C SER A 30 -6.66 -41.80 -9.70
N LEU A 31 -7.43 -41.22 -8.76
CA LEU A 31 -7.55 -39.76 -8.62
C LEU A 31 -6.21 -39.10 -8.25
N LEU A 32 -5.46 -39.66 -7.30
CA LEU A 32 -4.14 -39.14 -6.92
C LEU A 32 -3.14 -39.18 -8.07
N VAL A 33 -3.14 -40.23 -8.89
CA VAL A 33 -2.31 -40.32 -10.10
C VAL A 33 -2.73 -39.27 -11.16
N GLN A 34 -4.04 -39.01 -11.32
CA GLN A 34 -4.52 -37.95 -12.22
C GLN A 34 -4.17 -36.54 -11.73
N VAL A 35 -4.23 -36.28 -10.42
CA VAL A 35 -3.83 -34.99 -9.81
C VAL A 35 -2.30 -34.79 -9.86
N ASN A 36 -1.51 -35.84 -9.70
CA ASN A 36 -0.05 -35.73 -9.82
C ASN A 36 0.40 -35.50 -11.28
N ASN A 37 -0.22 -36.22 -12.23
CA ASN A 37 0.06 -36.06 -13.66
C ASN A 37 -0.43 -34.72 -14.26
N THR A 38 -1.29 -33.96 -13.57
CA THR A 38 -1.70 -32.60 -14.00
C THR A 38 -0.79 -31.49 -13.48
N ASN A 39 0.06 -31.76 -12.48
CA ASN A 39 1.03 -30.81 -11.94
C ASN A 39 2.46 -30.98 -12.49
N ASN A 40 2.70 -31.93 -13.40
CA ASN A 40 4.04 -32.23 -13.93
C ASN A 40 4.13 -31.94 -15.44
N ILE A 41 4.21 -30.65 -15.79
CA ILE A 41 4.56 -30.19 -17.14
C ILE A 41 5.78 -29.27 -17.03
N SER A 42 6.95 -29.76 -17.46
CA SER A 42 8.17 -28.97 -17.62
C SER A 42 8.69 -29.04 -19.05
N TYR A 43 9.00 -27.85 -19.59
CA TYR A 43 9.68 -27.51 -20.84
C TYR A 43 10.08 -28.63 -21.82
N GLY A 44 9.42 -28.62 -22.99
CA GLY A 44 9.91 -29.24 -24.22
C GLY A 44 10.30 -28.17 -25.26
N ASN A 45 11.60 -27.92 -25.44
CA ASN A 45 12.11 -27.03 -26.50
C ASN A 45 11.96 -27.73 -27.87
N ASN A 46 11.34 -27.07 -28.87
CA ASN A 46 11.07 -27.71 -30.16
C ASN A 46 11.06 -26.73 -31.34
N SER A 47 12.24 -26.43 -31.86
CA SER A 47 12.43 -25.75 -33.15
C SER A 47 12.06 -26.67 -34.32
N ARG A 48 11.05 -26.29 -35.12
CA ARG A 48 10.83 -26.87 -36.46
C ARG A 48 10.50 -25.79 -37.49
N THR A 49 10.96 -26.03 -38.71
CA THR A 49 11.04 -25.08 -39.82
C THR A 49 10.07 -25.47 -40.94
N MET A 50 9.71 -24.49 -41.79
CA MET A 50 8.93 -24.64 -43.03
C MET A 50 7.43 -24.91 -42.82
N HIS A 51 6.52 -24.56 -43.75
CA HIS A 51 6.70 -24.15 -45.15
C HIS A 51 6.09 -22.78 -45.50
N PHE A 52 6.56 -22.22 -46.61
CA PHE A 52 5.94 -21.11 -47.34
C PHE A 52 4.50 -21.44 -47.76
N ASN A 53 3.67 -20.40 -47.90
CA ASN A 53 2.78 -20.32 -49.04
C ASN A 53 2.63 -18.87 -49.50
N SER A 54 2.72 -18.64 -50.81
CA SER A 54 2.72 -17.30 -51.43
C SER A 54 1.57 -17.17 -52.42
N MET A 55 0.86 -16.04 -52.43
CA MET A 55 -0.06 -15.76 -53.54
C MET A 55 -0.19 -14.27 -53.91
N SER A 56 0.55 -13.91 -54.96
CA SER A 56 0.23 -12.92 -56.02
C SER A 56 -0.59 -11.66 -55.70
N THR A 57 0.13 -10.55 -55.51
CA THR A 57 0.11 -9.36 -56.41
C THR A 57 -1.16 -8.99 -57.20
N SER A 58 -1.69 -7.80 -56.89
CA SER A 58 -2.05 -6.74 -57.85
C SER A 58 -2.15 -5.40 -57.09
N GLY A 59 -1.91 -4.21 -57.66
CA GLY A 59 -1.34 -3.85 -58.96
C GLY A 59 -1.63 -2.37 -59.29
N LEU A 60 -0.65 -1.64 -59.86
CA LEU A 60 -0.70 -0.18 -60.20
C LEU A 60 -0.72 0.75 -58.96
N GLY A 61 -0.15 1.97 -58.99
CA GLY A 61 0.62 2.69 -60.02
C GLY A 61 1.23 4.00 -59.47
N GLY A 62 2.01 4.74 -60.27
CA GLY A 62 2.56 6.05 -59.90
C GLY A 62 1.53 7.21 -59.99
N GLN A 63 1.90 8.49 -59.88
CA GLN A 63 3.25 9.08 -59.93
C GLN A 63 3.27 10.55 -59.43
N SER A 64 4.43 11.04 -58.95
CA SER A 64 4.99 12.42 -59.03
C SER A 64 4.15 13.71 -58.81
N GLY A 65 4.76 14.66 -58.05
CA GLY A 65 4.52 16.11 -58.17
C GLY A 65 3.52 16.70 -57.16
N GLY A 66 3.62 17.98 -56.75
CA GLY A 66 4.60 19.02 -57.08
C GLY A 66 4.45 20.25 -56.14
N LEU A 67 5.35 21.24 -56.24
CA LEU A 67 5.34 22.44 -55.37
C LEU A 67 4.18 23.41 -55.70
N GLY A 68 3.71 24.15 -54.69
CA GLY A 68 2.80 25.28 -54.86
C GLY A 68 2.76 26.21 -53.64
N SER A 69 3.22 27.45 -53.79
CA SER A 69 3.39 28.44 -52.71
C SER A 69 2.66 29.76 -52.98
N GLY A 70 2.01 30.33 -51.96
CA GLY A 70 1.51 31.72 -51.93
C GLY A 70 0.55 31.93 -50.76
N THR A 71 0.56 32.99 -49.94
CA THR A 71 0.58 34.46 -50.18
C THR A 71 -0.64 34.98 -50.94
N SER A 72 -1.36 36.04 -50.52
CA SER A 72 -1.25 36.88 -49.30
C SER A 72 -2.38 37.95 -49.26
N MET A 73 -2.62 38.58 -48.08
CA MET A 73 -3.43 39.81 -47.88
C MET A 73 -4.95 39.69 -48.16
N GLY A 74 -5.82 40.55 -47.62
CA GLY A 74 -5.66 41.55 -46.56
C GLY A 74 -6.76 42.64 -46.56
N MET A 75 -7.00 43.26 -45.38
CA MET A 75 -7.92 44.41 -45.13
C MET A 75 -9.43 44.17 -45.37
N GLY A 76 -10.36 44.86 -44.69
CA GLY A 76 -10.24 45.77 -43.54
C GLY A 76 -11.52 46.55 -43.20
N ALA A 77 -11.57 47.11 -41.98
CA ALA A 77 -12.49 48.17 -41.47
C ALA A 77 -14.02 47.94 -41.44
N GLY A 78 -14.64 48.29 -40.30
CA GLY A 78 -16.11 48.38 -40.14
C GLY A 78 -16.54 48.54 -38.69
N ALA A 79 -16.74 49.77 -38.21
CA ALA A 79 -17.01 50.07 -36.79
C ALA A 79 -18.46 50.48 -36.51
N ARG A 80 -19.00 50.11 -35.33
CA ARG A 80 -20.09 50.83 -34.65
C ARG A 80 -20.13 50.48 -33.14
N SER A 81 -20.43 51.48 -32.31
CA SER A 81 -20.36 51.40 -30.85
C SER A 81 -21.72 51.15 -30.18
N ARG A 82 -21.73 50.40 -29.07
CA ARG A 82 -22.74 50.51 -28.00
C ARG A 82 -22.19 49.96 -26.67
N THR A 83 -22.20 50.80 -25.65
CA THR A 83 -22.07 50.44 -24.21
C THR A 83 -23.43 50.64 -23.56
N PRO A 84 -23.85 49.80 -22.57
CA PRO A 84 -23.47 50.09 -21.18
C PRO A 84 -23.33 48.85 -20.26
N GLY A 85 -22.90 49.08 -19.02
CA GLY A 85 -23.11 48.17 -17.87
C GLY A 85 -21.88 47.38 -17.43
N PRO A 86 -21.63 47.23 -16.11
CA PRO A 86 -20.52 46.44 -15.59
C PRO A 86 -20.86 44.94 -15.57
N SER A 87 -20.00 44.10 -16.13
CA SER A 87 -20.12 42.65 -16.00
C SER A 87 -19.49 42.16 -14.69
N THR A 88 -20.32 41.61 -13.81
CA THR A 88 -19.84 40.71 -12.75
C THR A 88 -19.19 39.50 -13.40
N ARG A 89 -17.90 39.25 -13.11
CA ARG A 89 -17.27 37.96 -13.44
C ARG A 89 -17.82 36.89 -12.51
N ASP A 90 -18.84 36.18 -12.97
CA ASP A 90 -19.07 34.83 -12.47
C ASP A 90 -17.98 33.91 -13.05
N GLY A 91 -17.46 33.00 -12.25
CA GLY A 91 -16.29 32.19 -12.60
C GLY A 91 -16.69 30.81 -13.09
N ASP A 92 -16.17 30.37 -14.24
CA ASP A 92 -16.45 29.05 -14.81
C ASP A 92 -16.14 27.92 -13.82
N ARG A 93 -17.20 27.39 -13.21
CA ARG A 93 -17.15 26.17 -12.40
C ARG A 93 -17.24 24.97 -13.32
N GLU A 94 -16.09 24.46 -13.77
CA GLU A 94 -16.01 23.17 -14.46
C GLU A 94 -16.44 22.02 -13.52
N GLN A 95 -17.74 21.73 -13.53
CA GLN A 95 -18.31 20.59 -12.83
C GLN A 95 -18.06 19.31 -13.64
N LEU A 96 -17.76 18.22 -12.94
CA LEU A 96 -17.48 16.91 -13.54
C LEU A 96 -18.75 16.31 -14.15
N LEU A 97 -19.02 16.60 -15.42
CA LEU A 97 -20.29 16.26 -16.08
C LEU A 97 -20.32 14.79 -16.55
N VAL A 98 -20.68 13.87 -15.65
CA VAL A 98 -20.83 12.44 -15.98
C VAL A 98 -22.11 12.22 -16.81
N LEU A 99 -21.93 11.94 -18.10
CA LEU A 99 -23.03 11.66 -19.03
C LEU A 99 -23.65 10.28 -18.76
N ILE A 100 -24.94 10.27 -18.42
CA ILE A 100 -25.75 9.04 -18.28
C ILE A 100 -26.55 8.81 -19.57
N PRO A 101 -26.47 7.64 -20.23
CA PRO A 101 -27.28 7.33 -21.40
C PRO A 101 -28.76 7.09 -21.02
N PRO A 102 -29.73 7.50 -21.86
CA PRO A 102 -31.14 7.46 -21.50
C PRO A 102 -31.73 6.03 -21.58
N THR A 103 -32.30 5.56 -20.47
CA THR A 103 -33.16 4.36 -20.45
C THR A 103 -34.59 4.73 -20.83
N THR A 104 -35.15 4.04 -21.84
CA THR A 104 -36.48 4.32 -22.40
C THR A 104 -37.62 4.00 -21.45
N SER A 105 -38.62 4.88 -21.39
CA SER A 105 -39.82 4.73 -20.57
C SER A 105 -40.90 3.85 -21.21
N THR A 106 -41.41 2.87 -20.46
CA THR A 106 -42.75 2.30 -20.62
C THR A 106 -43.43 2.23 -19.24
N GLY A 107 -44.60 2.84 -19.10
CA GLY A 107 -45.29 2.97 -17.81
C GLY A 107 -46.29 1.84 -17.50
N GLY A 108 -46.71 1.72 -16.24
CA GLY A 108 -47.67 0.70 -15.81
C GLY A 108 -48.12 0.87 -14.36
N ILE A 109 -49.29 1.51 -14.18
CA ILE A 109 -50.02 1.77 -12.93
C ILE A 109 -50.08 0.56 -11.98
N GLY A 110 -49.92 0.78 -10.66
CA GLY A 110 -50.24 -0.24 -9.64
C GLY A 110 -49.97 0.18 -8.19
N GLU A 111 -51.01 0.42 -7.40
CA GLU A 111 -50.89 0.75 -5.97
C GLU A 111 -50.61 -0.47 -5.08
N ARG A 112 -49.79 -0.28 -4.02
CA ARG A 112 -50.08 -0.87 -2.70
C ARG A 112 -49.33 -0.20 -1.55
N HIS A 113 -50.05 0.12 -0.47
CA HIS A 113 -49.46 0.53 0.79
C HIS A 113 -48.80 -0.65 1.54
N CYS A 114 -47.71 -0.38 2.25
CA CYS A 114 -47.45 -0.98 3.56
C CYS A 114 -46.82 0.06 4.49
N LYS A 115 -47.36 0.19 5.70
CA LYS A 115 -46.83 1.05 6.77
C LYS A 115 -45.92 0.22 7.67
N TYR A 116 -44.86 0.81 8.20
CA TYR A 116 -44.16 0.28 9.37
C TYR A 116 -43.89 1.40 10.38
N LYS A 117 -44.06 1.10 11.68
CA LYS A 117 -43.66 1.95 12.81
C LYS A 117 -43.08 1.05 13.91
N PRO A 118 -42.23 1.59 14.80
CA PRO A 118 -41.31 0.78 15.61
C PRO A 118 -41.93 0.18 16.88
N GLY A 119 -41.34 -0.92 17.35
CA GLY A 119 -41.50 -1.48 18.70
C GLY A 119 -40.18 -1.37 19.49
N VAL A 120 -40.24 -1.26 20.83
CA VAL A 120 -39.14 -0.77 21.68
C VAL A 120 -39.11 -1.46 23.05
N LEU A 121 -37.89 -1.61 23.62
CA LEU A 121 -37.50 -1.98 25.00
C LEU A 121 -37.69 -3.44 25.50
N GLY A 122 -36.71 -3.89 26.33
CA GLY A 122 -36.69 -5.23 26.94
C GLY A 122 -35.36 -5.68 27.61
N ARG A 123 -34.85 -4.95 28.61
CA ARG A 123 -33.81 -5.38 29.60
C ARG A 123 -34.46 -5.40 31.01
N PRO A 124 -33.92 -6.02 32.11
CA PRO A 124 -32.51 -6.30 32.48
C PRO A 124 -32.29 -7.75 33.03
N ARG A 125 -31.43 -8.18 34.00
CA ARG A 125 -30.49 -7.57 35.00
C ARG A 125 -29.39 -8.58 35.46
N LEU A 126 -28.22 -8.07 35.90
CA LEU A 126 -27.43 -8.30 37.16
C LEU A 126 -27.70 -9.57 38.06
N SER A 127 -26.76 -10.15 38.86
CA SER A 127 -25.42 -9.70 39.40
C SER A 127 -24.63 -10.77 40.22
N THR A 128 -23.28 -10.68 40.30
CA THR A 128 -22.34 -10.82 41.48
C THR A 128 -22.36 -12.05 42.46
N VAL A 129 -21.35 -12.50 43.25
CA VAL A 129 -19.88 -12.20 43.50
C VAL A 129 -19.24 -13.27 44.47
N LEU A 130 -17.92 -13.51 44.36
CA LEU A 130 -16.86 -14.02 45.31
C LEU A 130 -16.96 -15.28 46.24
N GLU A 131 -15.74 -15.83 46.51
CA GLU A 131 -15.18 -16.47 47.74
C GLU A 131 -15.49 -17.94 48.21
N THR A 132 -14.55 -18.86 47.90
CA THR A 132 -13.62 -19.66 48.79
C THR A 132 -14.05 -20.23 50.17
N PRO A 133 -13.27 -21.17 50.80
CA PRO A 133 -12.59 -22.43 50.39
C PRO A 133 -12.88 -23.56 51.45
N PRO A 134 -11.97 -24.42 52.02
CA PRO A 134 -10.73 -25.09 51.58
C PRO A 134 -10.61 -26.63 51.94
N SER A 135 -9.46 -27.24 51.57
CA SER A 135 -8.59 -28.13 52.40
C SER A 135 -8.73 -29.69 52.50
N VAL A 136 -7.55 -30.27 52.77
CA VAL A 136 -7.11 -31.60 53.30
C VAL A 136 -7.25 -32.91 52.50
N HIS A 137 -6.12 -33.65 52.51
CA HIS A 137 -5.88 -35.10 52.31
C HIS A 137 -5.90 -35.82 53.69
N PRO A 138 -5.57 -37.13 53.82
CA PRO A 138 -5.77 -38.31 52.96
C PRO A 138 -6.61 -39.37 53.73
N GLU A 139 -6.35 -40.67 53.52
CA GLU A 139 -6.76 -41.81 54.38
C GLU A 139 -8.28 -42.10 54.42
N ASP A 140 -8.74 -43.35 54.61
CA ASP A 140 -8.14 -44.66 54.29
C ASP A 140 -9.29 -45.68 54.21
N GLU A 141 -9.10 -46.79 53.49
CA GLU A 141 -9.57 -48.10 53.97
C GLU A 141 -8.87 -49.23 53.22
N ALA A 142 -8.01 -49.95 53.94
CA ALA A 142 -7.33 -51.14 53.45
C ALA A 142 -8.11 -52.39 53.83
N ASP A 143 -8.22 -53.37 52.93
CA ASP A 143 -8.47 -54.75 53.33
C ASP A 143 -7.94 -55.79 52.33
N VAL A 144 -7.93 -57.05 52.75
CA VAL A 144 -7.49 -58.26 52.03
C VAL A 144 -5.98 -58.32 51.77
N TRP A 145 -5.22 -58.43 52.86
CA TRP A 145 -3.80 -58.76 52.83
C TRP A 145 -3.51 -60.20 52.37
N SER A 146 -2.54 -60.31 51.45
CA SER A 146 -1.62 -61.43 51.21
C SER A 146 -1.92 -62.82 51.80
N HIS A 147 -2.15 -63.81 50.92
CA HIS A 147 -1.51 -65.13 51.04
C HIS A 147 -1.32 -65.80 49.67
N GLY A 148 -0.12 -66.36 49.47
CA GLY A 148 0.30 -67.08 48.25
C GLY A 148 1.53 -67.92 48.58
N TYR A 149 1.31 -69.07 49.22
CA TYR A 149 2.37 -69.86 49.82
C TYR A 149 3.20 -70.69 48.81
N LEU A 150 4.50 -70.72 49.10
CA LEU A 150 5.41 -71.88 49.12
C LEU A 150 4.86 -73.25 48.65
N SER A 151 5.68 -73.96 47.86
CA SER A 151 5.52 -75.38 47.55
C SER A 151 6.09 -76.31 48.65
N PRO A 152 5.60 -77.55 48.78
CA PRO A 152 6.26 -78.62 49.55
C PRO A 152 7.54 -79.16 48.87
N PRO A 153 8.36 -79.97 49.57
CA PRO A 153 9.64 -80.49 49.07
C PRO A 153 9.53 -81.74 48.17
N ASP A 154 10.68 -82.20 47.67
CA ASP A 154 10.85 -83.27 46.68
C ASP A 154 10.30 -84.66 47.07
N LEU A 155 9.84 -85.42 46.06
CA LEU A 155 10.21 -86.83 45.82
C LEU A 155 9.66 -87.33 44.46
N ASP A 156 10.48 -88.12 43.75
CA ASP A 156 10.23 -89.07 42.64
C ASP A 156 9.10 -88.83 41.59
N GLY A 157 9.48 -88.77 40.29
CA GLY A 157 8.50 -89.01 39.20
C GLY A 157 8.82 -88.48 37.79
N THR A 158 9.56 -89.25 36.98
CA THR A 158 9.64 -89.08 35.50
C THR A 158 8.48 -89.77 34.77
N PRO A 159 8.15 -89.48 33.49
CA PRO A 159 8.28 -88.23 32.71
C PRO A 159 7.04 -87.88 31.80
N ASN A 160 7.16 -86.81 31.01
CA ASN A 160 6.54 -86.59 29.67
C ASN A 160 5.03 -86.22 29.49
N ARG A 161 4.83 -85.03 28.86
CA ARG A 161 4.06 -84.80 27.59
C ARG A 161 2.52 -84.98 27.55
N TRP A 162 1.77 -83.85 27.57
CA TRP A 162 0.93 -83.40 26.42
C TRP A 162 0.22 -82.02 26.59
N SER A 163 0.14 -81.26 25.48
CA SER A 163 -0.97 -80.40 25.00
C SER A 163 -1.57 -79.20 25.76
N ASN A 164 -1.75 -78.09 25.00
CA ASN A 164 -2.90 -77.16 24.99
C ASN A 164 -3.21 -76.28 26.23
N LYS A 165 -3.39 -74.94 26.16
CA LYS A 165 -3.82 -74.05 25.03
C LYS A 165 -3.28 -72.61 25.19
N ASN A 166 -3.05 -71.93 24.06
CA ASN A 166 -3.04 -70.46 23.97
C ASN A 166 -4.46 -69.88 23.77
N LYS A 167 -4.74 -68.69 24.31
CA LYS A 167 -5.73 -67.67 23.88
C LYS A 167 -5.57 -66.41 24.77
N TRP A 168 -5.73 -65.15 24.34
CA TRP A 168 -5.78 -64.55 22.98
C TRP A 168 -5.74 -63.01 23.10
N CYS A 169 -4.78 -62.31 22.47
CA CYS A 169 -4.86 -60.85 22.28
C CYS A 169 -5.78 -60.51 21.09
N ARG A 170 -6.77 -59.63 21.27
CA ARG A 170 -7.83 -59.38 20.27
C ARG A 170 -7.26 -58.90 18.91
N PRO A 171 -7.83 -59.35 17.76
CA PRO A 171 -7.24 -59.11 16.43
C PRO A 171 -7.43 -57.67 15.91
N SER A 172 -8.13 -56.81 16.65
CA SER A 172 -8.44 -55.44 16.25
C SER A 172 -7.25 -54.47 16.36
N CYS A 173 -6.24 -54.78 17.17
CA CYS A 173 -5.11 -53.88 17.43
C CYS A 173 -4.20 -53.69 16.20
N ILE A 174 -4.00 -54.75 15.43
CA ILE A 174 -3.07 -54.79 14.29
C ILE A 174 -3.46 -53.78 13.19
N PRO A 175 -4.68 -53.78 12.62
CA PRO A 175 -5.06 -52.81 11.59
C PRO A 175 -5.05 -51.36 12.10
N ILE A 176 -5.42 -51.13 13.36
CA ILE A 176 -5.37 -49.78 13.97
C ILE A 176 -3.91 -49.31 14.07
N SER A 177 -3.00 -50.15 14.55
CA SER A 177 -1.56 -49.82 14.64
C SER A 177 -0.97 -49.52 13.26
N ILE A 178 -1.34 -50.30 12.23
CA ILE A 178 -0.90 -50.05 10.85
C ILE A 178 -1.43 -48.71 10.33
N ILE A 179 -2.69 -48.36 10.59
CA ILE A 179 -3.26 -47.07 10.20
C ILE A 179 -2.57 -45.92 10.94
N CYS A 180 -2.31 -46.04 12.25
CA CYS A 180 -1.57 -45.04 13.02
C CYS A 180 -0.13 -44.85 12.51
N ILE A 181 0.56 -45.94 12.16
CA ILE A 181 1.90 -45.88 11.55
C ILE A 181 1.84 -45.21 10.17
N LEU A 182 0.84 -45.50 9.34
CA LEU A 182 0.68 -44.86 8.03
C LEU A 182 0.36 -43.35 8.16
N ILE A 183 -0.50 -42.95 9.09
CA ILE A 183 -0.75 -41.53 9.40
C ILE A 183 0.54 -40.86 9.90
N PHE A 184 1.32 -41.55 10.74
CA PHE A 184 2.60 -41.03 11.20
C PHE A 184 3.57 -40.83 10.03
N LEU A 185 3.81 -41.85 9.21
CA LEU A 185 4.77 -41.81 8.10
C LEU A 185 4.36 -40.89 6.93
N VAL A 186 3.06 -40.78 6.63
CA VAL A 186 2.55 -40.07 5.42
C VAL A 186 2.07 -38.66 5.73
N VAL A 187 1.67 -38.36 6.97
CA VAL A 187 1.12 -37.05 7.35
C VAL A 187 2.00 -36.35 8.39
N LEU A 188 2.29 -36.99 9.52
CA LEU A 188 3.05 -36.33 10.60
C LEU A 188 4.53 -36.19 10.27
N LEU A 189 5.16 -37.17 9.61
CA LEU A 189 6.59 -37.13 9.29
C LEU A 189 6.92 -36.01 8.29
N PRO A 190 6.18 -35.83 7.17
CA PRO A 190 6.39 -34.67 6.28
C PRO A 190 6.07 -33.32 6.94
N LEU A 191 5.09 -33.26 7.86
CA LEU A 191 4.81 -32.03 8.62
C LEU A 191 5.91 -31.70 9.63
N LEU A 192 6.53 -32.73 10.25
CA LEU A 192 7.66 -32.58 11.15
C LEU A 192 8.96 -32.24 10.39
N ASP A 193 9.20 -32.85 9.23
CA ASP A 193 10.31 -32.49 8.34
C ASP A 193 10.16 -31.02 7.90
N HIS A 194 8.98 -30.62 7.42
CA HIS A 194 8.78 -29.24 6.95
C HIS A 194 8.83 -28.20 8.10
N ALA A 195 8.39 -28.57 9.30
CA ALA A 195 8.58 -27.75 10.50
C ALA A 195 10.08 -27.69 10.92
N ALA A 196 10.82 -28.77 10.77
CA ALA A 196 12.25 -28.83 11.04
C ALA A 196 13.04 -28.03 9.99
N GLU A 197 12.73 -28.15 8.69
CA GLU A 197 13.27 -27.31 7.62
C GLU A 197 13.04 -25.82 7.92
N LYS A 198 11.82 -25.43 8.32
CA LYS A 198 11.50 -24.04 8.68
C LYS A 198 12.31 -23.56 9.89
N ALA A 199 12.37 -24.36 10.96
CA ALA A 199 13.16 -24.03 12.14
C ALA A 199 14.67 -23.98 11.83
N LEU A 200 15.16 -24.83 10.93
CA LEU A 200 16.55 -24.85 10.48
C LEU A 200 16.86 -23.66 9.56
N MET A 201 15.90 -23.18 8.77
CA MET A 201 15.99 -21.92 8.02
C MET A 201 15.98 -20.70 8.94
N GLU A 202 15.19 -20.70 10.00
CA GLU A 202 15.18 -19.62 11.01
C GLU A 202 16.47 -19.60 11.84
N LEU A 203 17.03 -20.77 12.19
CA LEU A 203 18.31 -20.90 12.90
C LEU A 203 19.56 -20.64 12.03
N ASN A 204 19.50 -20.90 10.73
CA ASN A 204 20.58 -20.56 9.77
C ASN A 204 20.30 -19.26 9.00
N ALA A 205 19.27 -18.50 9.37
CA ALA A 205 19.09 -17.17 8.84
C ALA A 205 20.31 -16.32 9.28
N PRO A 206 21.08 -15.73 8.35
CA PRO A 206 22.09 -14.77 8.74
C PRO A 206 21.40 -13.62 9.49
N SER A 207 22.09 -13.09 10.50
CA SER A 207 21.76 -11.79 11.06
C SER A 207 22.03 -10.74 9.98
N ASP A 208 21.01 -10.48 9.15
CA ASP A 208 21.03 -9.50 8.04
C ASP A 208 20.99 -8.06 8.58
N VAL A 209 21.89 -7.75 9.51
CA VAL A 209 22.36 -6.40 9.75
C VAL A 209 22.87 -5.87 8.41
N CYS A 210 22.30 -4.78 7.91
CA CYS A 210 22.80 -4.17 6.69
C CYS A 210 24.14 -3.48 7.00
N GLN A 211 25.25 -4.21 6.83
CA GLN A 211 26.61 -3.71 7.02
C GLN A 211 27.04 -2.66 5.98
N ALA A 212 26.16 -2.25 5.07
CA ALA A 212 26.40 -1.13 4.17
C ALA A 212 26.23 0.19 4.93
N SER A 213 27.19 1.11 4.76
CA SER A 213 27.17 2.43 5.39
C SER A 213 26.10 3.33 4.76
N CYS A 214 24.85 3.11 5.13
CA CYS A 214 23.68 3.83 4.63
C CYS A 214 23.73 5.29 5.09
N LYS A 215 23.93 6.24 4.16
CA LYS A 215 23.82 7.67 4.46
C LYS A 215 22.43 8.17 4.12
N LEU A 216 21.71 8.64 5.13
CA LEU A 216 20.42 9.30 5.00
C LEU A 216 20.60 10.83 4.93
N SER A 217 19.66 11.55 4.33
CA SER A 217 19.58 13.01 4.33
C SER A 217 18.16 13.46 3.99
N LEU A 218 17.59 14.39 4.77
CA LEU A 218 16.38 15.12 4.39
C LEU A 218 16.61 15.96 3.13
N ILE A 219 15.56 16.14 2.34
CA ILE A 219 15.58 16.83 1.04
C ILE A 219 14.36 17.75 0.96
N GLU A 220 14.55 19.03 0.65
CA GLU A 220 13.47 20.02 0.67
C GLU A 220 13.49 20.95 -0.54
N SER A 221 12.38 21.03 -1.28
CA SER A 221 12.15 22.17 -2.19
C SER A 221 11.54 23.32 -1.42
N ILE A 222 12.18 24.50 -1.48
CA ILE A 222 11.61 25.76 -1.01
C ILE A 222 11.10 26.60 -2.20
N PRO A 223 9.83 27.05 -2.20
CA PRO A 223 9.28 27.95 -3.22
C PRO A 223 10.04 29.27 -3.31
N GLU A 224 10.30 29.75 -4.52
CA GLU A 224 10.94 31.06 -4.75
C GLU A 224 10.19 32.19 -4.01
N GLY A 225 10.89 32.97 -3.19
CA GLY A 225 10.29 34.05 -2.40
C GLY A 225 9.56 33.61 -1.12
N LEU A 226 9.57 32.32 -0.79
CA LEU A 226 9.41 31.87 0.60
C LEU A 226 10.82 31.88 1.22
N VAL A 227 11.01 32.63 2.31
CA VAL A 227 12.33 32.93 2.89
C VAL A 227 12.27 32.77 4.40
N TYR A 228 13.19 31.97 4.94
CA TYR A 228 13.42 31.83 6.39
C TYR A 228 14.61 32.71 6.82
N PRO A 229 14.75 33.02 8.12
CA PRO A 229 15.96 33.60 8.69
C PRO A 229 17.24 32.83 8.30
N ASN A 230 18.37 33.52 8.17
CA ASN A 230 19.66 32.95 7.70
C ASN A 230 20.24 31.85 8.60
N ASP A 231 19.78 31.79 9.86
CA ASP A 231 20.13 30.82 10.90
C ASP A 231 19.15 29.64 10.98
N SER A 232 18.13 29.60 10.13
CA SER A 232 17.19 28.48 10.04
C SER A 232 17.80 27.26 9.34
N VAL A 233 17.41 26.06 9.79
CA VAL A 233 17.72 24.79 9.12
C VAL A 233 17.20 24.81 7.68
N ILE A 234 18.06 24.45 6.72
CA ILE A 234 17.73 24.30 5.30
C ILE A 234 18.47 23.07 4.77
N HIS A 235 17.73 22.16 4.11
CA HIS A 235 18.27 20.92 3.55
C HIS A 235 18.56 21.06 2.04
N PRO A 236 19.34 20.12 1.43
CA PRO A 236 19.58 20.11 -0.01
C PRO A 236 18.29 20.06 -0.83
N SER A 237 18.24 20.75 -1.97
CA SER A 237 17.00 20.80 -2.76
C SER A 237 16.72 19.51 -3.52
N THR A 238 15.45 19.23 -3.80
CA THR A 238 15.06 18.10 -4.65
C THR A 238 15.72 18.15 -6.02
N PHE A 239 15.91 19.35 -6.58
CA PHE A 239 16.62 19.54 -7.85
C PHE A 239 18.09 19.12 -7.77
N ASP A 240 18.84 19.63 -6.79
CA ASP A 240 20.26 19.32 -6.65
C ASP A 240 20.45 17.82 -6.37
N THR A 241 19.57 17.26 -5.55
CA THR A 241 19.53 15.83 -5.21
C THR A 241 19.25 14.95 -6.42
N TRP A 242 18.26 15.29 -7.25
CA TRP A 242 17.95 14.53 -8.47
C TRP A 242 19.04 14.68 -9.53
N LEU A 243 19.60 15.88 -9.69
CA LEU A 243 20.69 16.11 -10.63
C LEU A 243 21.93 15.31 -10.23
N ASP A 244 22.29 15.29 -8.95
CA ASP A 244 23.38 14.46 -8.42
C ASP A 244 23.10 12.95 -8.61
N LEU A 245 21.89 12.47 -8.29
CA LEU A 245 21.48 11.06 -8.52
C LEU A 245 21.60 10.64 -10.00
N ILE A 246 21.21 11.50 -10.94
CA ILE A 246 21.38 11.25 -12.38
C ILE A 246 22.86 11.27 -12.76
N ASN A 247 23.65 12.18 -12.18
CA ASN A 247 25.08 12.28 -12.44
C ASN A 247 25.86 11.08 -11.86
N SER A 248 25.46 10.53 -10.72
CA SER A 248 26.09 9.36 -10.10
C SER A 248 25.71 8.01 -10.74
N ALA A 249 24.67 7.95 -11.59
CA ALA A 249 24.18 6.69 -12.15
C ALA A 249 25.18 5.99 -13.11
N HIS A 250 25.48 4.72 -12.86
CA HIS A 250 26.43 3.90 -13.61
C HIS A 250 25.80 2.76 -14.42
N GLU A 251 24.65 2.21 -13.99
CA GLU A 251 23.94 1.13 -14.71
C GLU A 251 22.46 1.46 -14.97
N SER A 252 21.70 1.96 -13.99
CA SER A 252 20.23 1.98 -14.06
C SER A 252 19.57 3.07 -13.21
N ILE A 253 18.43 3.58 -13.68
CA ILE A 253 17.54 4.48 -12.94
C ILE A 253 16.10 3.97 -13.08
N ASP A 254 15.49 3.54 -11.98
CA ASP A 254 14.08 3.13 -11.91
C ASP A 254 13.25 4.26 -11.25
N ILE A 255 12.19 4.75 -11.91
CA ILE A 255 11.37 5.88 -11.44
C ILE A 255 9.89 5.49 -11.38
N ALA A 256 9.27 5.53 -10.20
CA ALA A 256 7.80 5.48 -10.05
C ALA A 256 7.23 6.90 -9.99
N SER A 257 6.12 7.16 -10.69
CA SER A 257 5.64 8.51 -10.98
C SER A 257 4.12 8.61 -11.17
N LEU A 258 3.56 9.78 -10.85
CA LEU A 258 2.17 10.15 -11.17
C LEU A 258 2.06 10.73 -12.58
N TYR A 259 2.65 11.90 -12.79
CA TYR A 259 2.70 12.59 -14.08
C TYR A 259 4.07 13.23 -14.31
N TRP A 260 4.33 13.64 -15.56
CA TRP A 260 5.56 14.32 -15.96
C TRP A 260 5.28 15.64 -16.69
N THR A 261 5.81 16.73 -16.13
CA THR A 261 5.87 18.09 -16.67
C THR A 261 7.18 18.77 -16.23
N LEU A 262 8.32 18.15 -16.56
CA LEU A 262 9.64 18.68 -16.23
C LEU A 262 10.04 19.79 -17.20
N ARG A 263 9.72 19.64 -18.49
CA ARG A 263 10.05 20.63 -19.51
C ARG A 263 9.18 21.88 -19.40
N GLN A 264 9.64 22.98 -20.01
CA GLN A 264 8.86 24.22 -20.08
C GLN A 264 7.51 23.97 -20.80
N SER A 265 6.42 24.43 -20.19
CA SER A 265 5.06 24.25 -20.74
C SER A 265 4.73 25.34 -21.75
N GLU A 266 4.22 24.95 -22.92
CA GLU A 266 3.65 25.89 -23.91
C GLU A 266 2.43 26.66 -23.35
N VAL A 267 1.73 26.08 -22.37
CA VAL A 267 0.56 26.68 -21.72
C VAL A 267 0.94 27.73 -20.67
N TYR A 268 2.09 27.56 -20.01
CA TYR A 268 2.64 28.54 -19.08
C TYR A 268 4.18 28.50 -19.09
N PRO A 269 4.83 29.32 -19.94
CA PRO A 269 6.28 29.40 -19.99
C PRO A 269 6.82 30.31 -18.89
N ASP A 270 7.48 29.71 -17.89
CA ASP A 270 8.13 30.43 -16.78
C ASP A 270 9.65 30.23 -16.79
N PRO A 271 10.49 31.25 -16.49
CA PRO A 271 11.93 31.08 -16.34
C PRO A 271 12.35 30.04 -15.29
N SER A 272 11.60 29.87 -14.19
CA SER A 272 11.96 28.90 -13.15
C SER A 272 11.83 27.45 -13.60
N SER A 273 11.14 27.19 -14.72
CA SER A 273 11.07 25.85 -15.33
C SER A 273 12.43 25.29 -15.78
N ILE A 274 13.47 26.14 -15.87
CA ILE A 274 14.84 25.74 -16.25
C ILE A 274 15.41 24.59 -15.41
N LYS A 275 15.08 24.51 -14.11
CA LYS A 275 15.51 23.39 -13.26
C LYS A 275 14.91 22.06 -13.72
N GLY A 276 13.63 22.03 -14.08
CA GLY A 276 12.99 20.83 -14.61
C GLY A 276 13.53 20.43 -15.98
N GLU A 277 13.76 21.40 -16.88
CA GLU A 277 14.39 21.16 -18.18
C GLU A 277 15.81 20.56 -18.00
N GLN A 278 16.60 21.05 -17.04
CA GLN A 278 17.92 20.50 -16.73
C GLN A 278 17.85 19.04 -16.22
N ILE A 279 16.86 18.68 -15.40
CA ILE A 279 16.63 17.28 -15.00
C ILE A 279 16.22 16.43 -16.22
N PHE A 280 15.28 16.91 -17.04
CA PHE A 280 14.83 16.20 -18.24
C PHE A 280 15.98 15.92 -19.22
N GLN A 281 16.78 16.95 -19.53
CA GLN A 281 17.93 16.83 -20.42
C GLN A 281 19.03 15.92 -19.84
N SER A 282 19.17 15.87 -18.52
CA SER A 282 20.14 14.98 -17.86
C SER A 282 19.68 13.51 -17.90
N LEU A 283 18.39 13.23 -17.70
CA LEU A 283 17.80 11.91 -17.94
C LEU A 283 17.93 11.47 -19.40
N LEU A 284 17.66 12.39 -20.34
CA LEU A 284 17.81 12.13 -21.78
C LEU A 284 19.24 11.71 -22.10
N ARG A 285 20.25 12.48 -21.70
CA ARG A 285 21.68 12.15 -21.89
C ARG A 285 22.11 10.87 -21.16
N ALA A 286 21.60 10.63 -19.94
CA ALA A 286 21.88 9.39 -19.22
C ALA A 286 21.44 8.16 -20.04
N GLY A 287 20.23 8.19 -20.60
CA GLY A 287 19.74 7.12 -21.47
C GLY A 287 20.42 7.02 -22.83
N THR A 288 20.69 8.13 -23.52
CA THR A 288 21.15 8.11 -24.92
C THR A 288 22.67 8.19 -25.12
N GLU A 289 23.40 8.82 -24.20
CA GLU A 289 24.86 9.06 -24.33
C GLU A 289 25.67 8.19 -23.37
N ARG A 290 25.17 8.01 -22.13
CA ARG A 290 25.83 7.17 -21.10
C ARG A 290 25.35 5.71 -21.09
N GLY A 291 24.27 5.38 -21.81
CA GLY A 291 23.74 4.03 -21.90
C GLY A 291 23.05 3.50 -20.64
N ILE A 292 22.66 4.39 -19.72
CA ILE A 292 22.00 4.06 -18.45
C ILE A 292 20.61 3.46 -18.71
N LYS A 293 20.30 2.35 -18.04
CA LYS A 293 19.03 1.62 -18.18
C LYS A 293 17.93 2.33 -17.41
N ILE A 294 17.24 3.28 -18.04
CA ILE A 294 16.13 3.99 -17.40
C ILE A 294 14.81 3.22 -17.55
N ARG A 295 14.14 2.89 -16.42
CA ARG A 295 12.76 2.39 -16.37
C ARG A 295 11.85 3.42 -15.70
N VAL A 296 10.67 3.66 -16.25
CA VAL A 296 9.65 4.52 -15.64
C VAL A 296 8.34 3.76 -15.50
N ALA A 297 7.91 3.53 -14.26
CA ALA A 297 6.53 3.19 -13.95
C ALA A 297 5.77 4.51 -13.75
N GLN A 298 4.71 4.74 -14.53
CA GLN A 298 3.88 5.93 -14.43
C GLN A 298 2.40 5.58 -14.28
N ASN A 299 1.60 6.50 -13.76
CA ASN A 299 0.16 6.40 -13.89
C ASN A 299 -0.26 6.41 -15.38
N MET A 300 -1.37 5.77 -15.72
CA MET A 300 -1.96 5.90 -17.05
C MET A 300 -2.17 7.37 -17.44
N PRO A 301 -1.67 7.83 -18.60
CA PRO A 301 -1.88 9.20 -19.07
C PRO A 301 -3.36 9.58 -19.17
N SER A 302 -3.65 10.86 -18.95
CA SER A 302 -4.99 11.44 -19.05
C SER A 302 -4.96 12.73 -19.85
N GLN A 303 -6.13 13.32 -20.14
CA GLN A 303 -6.23 14.60 -20.84
C GLN A 303 -5.51 15.74 -20.09
N ASN A 304 -5.52 15.72 -18.75
CA ASN A 304 -4.86 16.72 -17.92
C ASN A 304 -3.36 16.41 -17.74
N TYR A 305 -2.98 15.13 -17.81
CA TYR A 305 -1.62 14.64 -17.61
C TYR A 305 -1.23 13.67 -18.74
N PRO A 306 -0.93 14.19 -19.95
CA PRO A 306 -0.61 13.37 -21.12
C PRO A 306 0.80 12.73 -21.11
N ASN A 307 1.67 13.11 -20.15
CA ASN A 307 3.03 12.57 -19.97
C ASN A 307 3.90 12.61 -21.25
N VAL A 308 3.84 13.71 -22.00
CA VAL A 308 4.60 13.94 -23.24
C VAL A 308 6.12 13.81 -23.04
N ASP A 309 6.62 14.12 -21.83
CA ASP A 309 8.03 13.99 -21.47
C ASP A 309 8.51 12.53 -21.52
N THR A 310 7.76 11.58 -20.95
CA THR A 310 8.14 10.16 -20.97
C THR A 310 7.92 9.55 -22.36
N GLU A 311 6.91 10.02 -23.09
CA GLU A 311 6.73 9.68 -24.52
C GLU A 311 7.94 10.14 -25.37
N LEU A 312 8.50 11.33 -25.09
CA LEU A 312 9.71 11.82 -25.74
C LEU A 312 10.95 10.99 -25.35
N LEU A 313 11.11 10.61 -24.08
CA LEU A 313 12.18 9.71 -23.64
C LEU A 313 12.09 8.33 -24.32
N MET A 314 10.89 7.78 -24.52
CA MET A 314 10.67 6.57 -25.32
C MET A 314 11.06 6.76 -26.79
N LYS A 315 10.57 7.84 -27.43
CA LYS A 315 10.86 8.16 -28.84
C LYS A 315 12.37 8.34 -29.09
N ARG A 316 13.11 8.86 -28.10
CA ARG A 316 14.57 9.00 -28.11
C ARG A 316 15.32 7.73 -27.70
N LYS A 317 14.62 6.66 -27.31
CA LYS A 317 15.18 5.39 -26.76
C LYS A 317 15.96 5.56 -25.45
N ALA A 318 15.73 6.67 -24.73
CA ALA A 318 16.40 6.99 -23.47
C ALA A 318 15.84 6.18 -22.28
N ALA A 319 14.54 5.87 -22.30
CA ALA A 319 13.87 5.15 -21.23
C ALA A 319 12.85 4.13 -21.77
N LYS A 320 12.61 3.07 -20.99
CA LYS A 320 11.44 2.19 -21.14
C LYS A 320 10.37 2.65 -20.14
N VAL A 321 9.15 2.89 -20.62
CA VAL A 321 8.05 3.39 -19.80
C VAL A 321 6.93 2.36 -19.77
N ARG A 322 6.28 2.18 -18.63
CA ARG A 322 5.07 1.37 -18.44
C ARG A 322 4.02 2.18 -17.68
N SER A 323 2.78 2.11 -18.16
CA SER A 323 1.66 2.95 -17.69
C SER A 323 0.65 2.09 -16.94
N VAL A 324 0.58 2.24 -15.62
CA VAL A 324 -0.27 1.42 -14.73
C VAL A 324 -1.71 1.95 -14.76
N ASN A 325 -2.65 1.09 -15.15
CA ASN A 325 -4.06 1.46 -15.32
C ASN A 325 -4.89 1.12 -14.06
N PHE A 326 -4.84 2.01 -13.06
CA PHE A 326 -5.55 1.83 -11.79
C PHE A 326 -7.07 1.67 -11.95
N ASN A 327 -7.71 2.44 -12.83
CA ASN A 327 -9.13 2.26 -13.15
C ASN A 327 -9.46 0.85 -13.70
N LYS A 328 -8.58 0.24 -14.50
CA LYS A 328 -8.74 -1.15 -14.97
C LYS A 328 -8.48 -2.19 -13.87
N LEU A 329 -7.58 -1.91 -12.93
CA LEU A 329 -7.12 -2.85 -11.91
C LEU A 329 -8.01 -2.87 -10.65
N LEU A 330 -8.51 -1.69 -10.23
CA LEU A 330 -9.24 -1.49 -8.97
C LEU A 330 -10.58 -0.73 -9.14
N GLY A 331 -10.84 -0.13 -10.31
CA GLY A 331 -12.05 0.66 -10.55
C GLY A 331 -12.01 2.09 -9.97
N GLY A 332 -10.82 2.56 -9.63
CA GLY A 332 -10.53 3.86 -9.00
C GLY A 332 -9.02 4.05 -8.86
N GLY A 333 -8.61 5.18 -8.27
CA GLY A 333 -7.24 5.50 -7.91
C GLY A 333 -6.24 5.77 -9.03
N VAL A 334 -4.98 6.03 -8.63
CA VAL A 334 -3.82 6.33 -9.49
C VAL A 334 -2.51 5.76 -8.91
N LEU A 335 -1.44 5.70 -9.72
CA LEU A 335 -0.06 5.58 -9.19
C LEU A 335 0.36 6.94 -8.64
N HIS A 336 0.35 7.14 -7.32
CA HIS A 336 0.74 8.38 -6.68
C HIS A 336 2.19 8.40 -6.17
N THR A 337 2.85 7.26 -6.05
CA THR A 337 4.26 7.14 -5.64
C THR A 337 5.19 8.05 -6.46
N LYS A 338 6.13 8.73 -5.78
CA LYS A 338 7.25 9.46 -6.39
C LYS A 338 8.56 8.93 -5.83
N LEU A 339 9.12 7.92 -6.50
CA LEU A 339 10.27 7.12 -6.05
C LEU A 339 11.31 7.07 -7.16
N TRP A 340 12.58 7.24 -6.81
CA TRP A 340 13.72 7.00 -7.68
C TRP A 340 14.63 5.96 -7.03
N ILE A 341 15.12 4.98 -7.80
CA ILE A 341 16.14 4.03 -7.38
C ILE A 341 17.27 4.09 -8.41
N VAL A 342 18.49 4.39 -7.97
CA VAL A 342 19.68 4.47 -8.83
C VAL A 342 20.64 3.35 -8.46
N ASP A 343 21.08 2.59 -9.48
CA ASP A 343 22.03 1.46 -9.41
C ASP A 343 21.75 0.41 -8.30
N ARG A 344 20.52 0.39 -7.79
CA ARG A 344 20.10 -0.41 -6.62
C ARG A 344 20.96 -0.17 -5.37
N THR A 345 21.48 1.04 -5.23
CA THR A 345 22.35 1.49 -4.13
C THR A 345 21.94 2.84 -3.56
N HIS A 346 21.20 3.64 -4.32
CA HIS A 346 20.68 4.93 -3.90
C HIS A 346 19.17 5.02 -4.13
N VAL A 347 18.47 5.73 -3.26
CA VAL A 347 17.02 5.97 -3.30
C VAL A 347 16.74 7.47 -3.11
N TYR A 348 15.70 7.97 -3.77
CA TYR A 348 14.97 9.16 -3.34
C TYR A 348 13.48 8.82 -3.23
N LEU A 349 12.86 9.25 -2.13
CA LEU A 349 11.41 9.20 -1.91
C LEU A 349 10.96 10.54 -1.34
N GLY A 350 9.82 11.06 -1.80
CA GLY A 350 9.25 12.27 -1.23
C GLY A 350 7.96 12.70 -1.92
N SER A 351 7.47 13.88 -1.57
CA SER A 351 6.22 14.42 -2.10
C SER A 351 6.33 14.95 -3.54
N ALA A 352 7.52 15.34 -3.98
CA ALA A 352 7.77 15.99 -5.28
C ALA A 352 7.32 15.16 -6.50
N ASN A 353 6.44 15.73 -7.31
CA ASN A 353 6.10 15.19 -8.63
C ASN A 353 7.25 15.43 -9.63
N MET A 354 7.25 14.72 -10.76
CA MET A 354 8.19 14.94 -11.86
C MET A 354 7.78 16.19 -12.65
N ASP A 355 7.82 17.32 -11.96
CA ASP A 355 7.28 18.62 -12.35
C ASP A 355 8.30 19.71 -12.00
N TRP A 356 8.56 20.65 -12.91
CA TRP A 356 9.44 21.78 -12.62
C TRP A 356 8.95 22.65 -11.45
N ARG A 357 7.63 22.68 -11.19
CA ARG A 357 7.03 23.39 -10.05
C ARG A 357 7.42 22.76 -8.71
N SER A 358 7.49 21.43 -8.64
CA SER A 358 8.02 20.68 -7.46
C SER A 358 9.52 20.93 -7.20
N LEU A 359 10.22 21.64 -8.10
CA LEU A 359 11.64 22.00 -7.96
C LEU A 359 11.88 23.50 -7.68
N THR A 360 10.83 24.34 -7.72
CA THR A 360 10.96 25.82 -7.66
C THR A 360 9.78 26.60 -7.06
N GLN A 361 8.54 26.11 -7.17
CA GLN A 361 7.32 26.88 -6.83
C GLN A 361 6.41 26.19 -5.81
N VAL A 362 6.73 24.96 -5.42
CA VAL A 362 5.98 24.13 -4.47
C VAL A 362 6.91 23.71 -3.35
N LYS A 363 6.41 23.71 -2.11
CA LYS A 363 7.17 23.23 -0.95
C LYS A 363 7.00 21.72 -0.87
N GLU A 364 8.10 21.00 -0.90
CA GLU A 364 8.14 19.53 -0.98
C GLU A 364 9.12 18.99 0.06
N MET A 365 8.83 17.81 0.61
CA MET A 365 9.69 17.09 1.54
C MET A 365 9.98 15.68 1.04
N GLY A 366 11.21 15.22 1.25
CA GLY A 366 11.64 13.88 0.91
C GLY A 366 12.91 13.47 1.66
N ILE A 367 13.38 12.28 1.35
CA ILE A 367 14.62 11.68 1.84
C ILE A 367 15.46 11.21 0.66
N SER A 368 16.77 11.41 0.72
CA SER A 368 17.73 10.68 -0.10
C SER A 368 18.49 9.70 0.78
N ILE A 369 18.57 8.46 0.31
CA ILE A 369 19.27 7.36 0.96
C ILE A 369 20.38 6.94 0.00
N ARG A 370 21.64 6.96 0.44
CA ARG A 370 22.81 6.68 -0.39
C ARG A 370 23.61 5.52 0.18
N ASN A 371 24.29 4.77 -0.71
CA ASN A 371 25.17 3.65 -0.36
C ASN A 371 24.47 2.53 0.44
N CYS A 372 23.16 2.35 0.21
CA CYS A 372 22.28 1.51 1.01
C CYS A 372 21.54 0.48 0.13
N SER A 373 22.29 -0.53 -0.33
CA SER A 373 21.77 -1.55 -1.25
C SER A 373 20.64 -2.38 -0.65
N CYS A 374 20.63 -2.62 0.66
CA CYS A 374 19.57 -3.38 1.34
C CYS A 374 18.20 -2.70 1.20
N LEU A 375 18.11 -1.41 1.55
CA LEU A 375 16.88 -0.61 1.38
C LEU A 375 16.51 -0.43 -0.10
N ALA A 376 17.50 -0.21 -0.97
CA ALA A 376 17.26 -0.04 -2.40
C ALA A 376 16.71 -1.32 -3.07
N GLU A 377 17.22 -2.50 -2.73
CA GLU A 377 16.68 -3.79 -3.21
C GLU A 377 15.30 -4.11 -2.59
N ASP A 378 15.03 -3.69 -1.35
CA ASP A 378 13.70 -3.90 -0.74
C ASP A 378 12.61 -3.00 -1.32
N VAL A 379 12.89 -1.70 -1.51
CA VAL A 379 11.94 -0.77 -2.15
C VAL A 379 11.77 -1.07 -3.65
N ARG A 380 12.80 -1.63 -4.31
CA ARG A 380 12.69 -2.13 -5.70
C ARG A 380 11.61 -3.19 -5.85
N LYS A 381 11.31 -4.01 -4.84
CA LYS A 381 10.19 -4.97 -4.91
C LYS A 381 8.85 -4.28 -5.17
N ILE A 382 8.64 -3.10 -4.58
CA ILE A 382 7.43 -2.29 -4.81
C ILE A 382 7.46 -1.67 -6.22
N PHE A 383 8.64 -1.23 -6.69
CA PHE A 383 8.80 -0.82 -8.09
C PHE A 383 8.47 -1.96 -9.07
N GLU A 384 8.93 -3.19 -8.83
CA GLU A 384 8.61 -4.34 -9.70
C GLU A 384 7.12 -4.70 -9.71
N VAL A 385 6.37 -4.46 -8.62
CA VAL A 385 4.89 -4.56 -8.62
C VAL A 385 4.30 -3.60 -9.63
N TYR A 386 4.65 -2.31 -9.58
CA TYR A 386 4.16 -1.31 -10.54
C TYR A 386 4.62 -1.62 -11.96
N TRP A 387 5.87 -2.04 -12.13
CA TRP A 387 6.46 -2.42 -13.42
C TRP A 387 5.74 -3.62 -14.04
N THR A 388 5.31 -4.60 -13.23
CA THR A 388 4.52 -5.76 -13.67
C THR A 388 3.07 -5.38 -14.02
N LEU A 389 2.43 -4.53 -13.19
CA LEU A 389 1.05 -4.08 -13.42
C LEU A 389 0.90 -3.09 -14.59
N GLY A 390 2.00 -2.53 -15.07
CA GLY A 390 2.07 -1.75 -16.31
C GLY A 390 2.27 -2.56 -17.59
N GLU A 391 2.12 -3.89 -17.56
CA GLU A 391 2.11 -4.75 -18.76
C GLU A 391 0.72 -4.84 -19.43
N ASP A 392 0.71 -5.04 -20.74
CA ASP A 392 -0.52 -5.24 -21.51
C ASP A 392 -1.27 -6.48 -21.02
N GLY A 393 -2.58 -6.30 -20.75
CA GLY A 393 -3.41 -7.37 -20.21
C GLY A 393 -3.22 -7.66 -18.70
N ALA A 394 -2.24 -7.05 -18.02
CA ALA A 394 -1.95 -7.30 -16.60
C ALA A 394 -3.17 -7.15 -15.67
N LYS A 395 -3.10 -7.91 -14.56
CA LYS A 395 -4.06 -7.99 -13.46
C LYS A 395 -3.29 -8.17 -12.14
N ILE A 396 -3.89 -7.75 -11.03
CA ILE A 396 -3.40 -8.11 -9.70
C ILE A 396 -3.59 -9.63 -9.52
N PRO A 397 -2.55 -10.39 -9.15
CA PRO A 397 -2.66 -11.83 -8.91
C PRO A 397 -3.32 -12.11 -7.55
N SER A 398 -3.81 -13.32 -7.33
CA SER A 398 -4.33 -13.75 -6.02
C SER A 398 -3.24 -13.88 -4.95
N ASN A 399 -2.00 -14.17 -5.37
CA ASN A 399 -0.79 -14.12 -4.56
C ASN A 399 0.34 -13.53 -5.41
N TRP A 400 1.14 -12.63 -4.83
CA TRP A 400 2.35 -12.12 -5.49
C TRP A 400 3.45 -13.21 -5.56
N PRO A 401 4.39 -13.15 -6.53
CA PRO A 401 5.53 -14.07 -6.56
C PRO A 401 6.43 -13.90 -5.33
N ALA A 402 6.98 -15.02 -4.82
CA ALA A 402 7.86 -15.01 -3.64
C ALA A 402 9.11 -14.15 -3.80
N THR A 403 9.56 -13.87 -5.03
CA THR A 403 10.66 -12.95 -5.34
C THR A 403 10.37 -11.49 -5.00
N LEU A 404 9.10 -11.12 -4.77
CA LEU A 404 8.68 -9.78 -4.35
C LEU A 404 8.35 -9.71 -2.84
N TYR A 405 8.42 -10.83 -2.12
CA TYR A 405 8.14 -10.85 -0.68
C TYR A 405 9.21 -10.10 0.12
N THR A 406 8.85 -9.65 1.31
CA THR A 406 9.82 -9.07 2.24
C THR A 406 9.67 -9.64 3.64
N LYS A 407 10.78 -9.56 4.39
CA LYS A 407 10.82 -9.73 5.84
C LYS A 407 10.95 -8.38 6.58
N TYR A 408 11.04 -7.26 5.85
CA TYR A 408 11.23 -5.93 6.41
C TYR A 408 9.90 -5.18 6.48
N ASN A 409 9.42 -4.96 7.69
CA ASN A 409 8.08 -4.48 8.00
C ASN A 409 8.04 -3.85 9.40
N LEU A 410 6.84 -3.53 9.87
CA LEU A 410 6.57 -2.93 11.17
C LEU A 410 7.05 -3.77 12.38
N ASP A 411 6.82 -5.08 12.36
CA ASP A 411 7.18 -6.00 13.45
C ASP A 411 8.65 -6.44 13.38
N THR A 412 9.22 -6.45 12.18
CA THR A 412 10.61 -6.80 11.88
C THR A 412 11.23 -5.78 10.92
N PRO A 413 11.64 -4.59 11.41
CA PRO A 413 12.30 -3.57 10.59
C PRO A 413 13.71 -4.01 10.16
N MET A 414 14.32 -3.27 9.24
CA MET A 414 15.70 -3.50 8.81
C MET A 414 16.68 -2.80 9.76
N ASP A 415 17.64 -3.55 10.29
CA ASP A 415 18.76 -3.00 11.06
C ASP A 415 19.80 -2.37 10.13
N LEU A 416 20.08 -1.10 10.37
CA LEU A 416 20.99 -0.26 9.57
C LEU A 416 22.08 0.32 10.47
N ILE A 417 23.32 0.38 9.99
CA ILE A 417 24.45 0.92 10.76
C ILE A 417 25.08 2.11 10.04
N TYR A 418 25.23 3.22 10.76
CA TYR A 418 25.94 4.41 10.31
C TYR A 418 26.68 5.01 11.51
N ASN A 419 27.95 5.41 11.34
CA ASN A 419 28.78 6.00 12.41
C ASN A 419 28.86 5.21 13.75
N ASN A 420 28.67 3.88 13.72
CA ASN A 420 28.53 2.96 14.86
C ASN A 420 27.21 3.08 15.66
N GLU A 421 26.25 3.84 15.18
CA GLU A 421 24.88 3.86 15.69
C GLU A 421 24.01 2.92 14.83
N THR A 422 23.10 2.20 15.49
CA THR A 422 22.15 1.29 14.84
C THR A 422 20.77 1.94 14.87
N PHE A 423 20.13 1.99 13.70
CA PHE A 423 18.78 2.53 13.52
C PHE A 423 17.91 1.53 12.74
N HIS A 424 16.59 1.62 12.92
CA HIS A 424 15.65 0.64 12.36
C HIS A 424 14.75 1.30 11.33
N ALA A 425 14.61 0.73 10.13
CA ALA A 425 13.76 1.31 9.09
C ALA A 425 13.03 0.30 8.22
N PHE A 426 11.89 0.69 7.65
CA PHE A 426 11.17 -0.09 6.66
C PHE A 426 10.38 0.80 5.68
N PHE A 427 9.97 0.21 4.56
CA PHE A 427 8.99 0.82 3.65
C PHE A 427 7.62 0.18 3.85
N SER A 428 6.58 1.01 3.89
CA SER A 428 5.18 0.61 3.78
C SER A 428 4.61 0.99 2.42
N SER A 429 3.50 0.37 2.02
CA SER A 429 2.85 0.69 0.74
C SER A 429 1.35 0.47 0.75
N SER A 430 0.66 1.15 -0.17
CA SER A 430 -0.76 1.01 -0.46
C SER A 430 -0.99 0.90 -1.99
N PRO A 431 -2.20 0.50 -2.42
CA PRO A 431 -3.27 -0.08 -1.61
C PRO A 431 -2.98 -1.56 -1.30
N PRO A 432 -3.64 -2.18 -0.29
CA PRO A 432 -3.35 -3.55 0.14
C PRO A 432 -3.26 -4.62 -0.97
N PRO A 433 -4.08 -4.60 -2.06
CA PRO A 433 -3.95 -5.58 -3.14
C PRO A 433 -2.60 -5.54 -3.89
N LEU A 434 -1.85 -4.44 -3.79
CA LEU A 434 -0.53 -4.28 -4.42
C LEU A 434 0.63 -4.68 -3.47
N ASN A 435 0.36 -5.03 -2.22
CA ASN A 435 1.39 -5.42 -1.27
C ASN A 435 1.74 -6.91 -1.41
N PRO A 436 3.01 -7.28 -1.70
CA PRO A 436 3.47 -8.66 -1.59
C PRO A 436 3.48 -9.12 -0.12
N HIS A 437 3.57 -10.44 0.09
CA HIS A 437 3.60 -11.01 1.44
C HIS A 437 4.71 -10.37 2.30
N GLY A 438 4.34 -9.99 3.52
CA GLY A 438 5.23 -9.37 4.51
C GLY A 438 5.44 -7.87 4.36
N ARG A 439 4.81 -7.17 3.39
CA ARG A 439 4.87 -5.70 3.28
C ARG A 439 3.75 -5.03 4.09
N THR A 440 4.12 -4.20 5.06
CA THR A 440 3.18 -3.37 5.85
C THR A 440 2.35 -2.44 4.95
N ASN A 441 1.06 -2.34 5.25
CA ASN A 441 0.11 -1.42 4.62
C ASN A 441 0.35 0.02 5.10
N ASP A 442 0.33 1.01 4.20
CA ASP A 442 0.75 2.38 4.52
C ASP A 442 -0.09 3.04 5.63
N VAL A 443 -1.39 2.74 5.71
CA VAL A 443 -2.26 3.22 6.80
C VAL A 443 -2.01 2.51 8.14
N GLU A 444 -1.51 1.27 8.14
CA GLU A 444 -1.14 0.58 9.39
C GLU A 444 0.16 1.16 9.97
N ALA A 445 1.17 1.40 9.12
CA ALA A 445 2.39 2.09 9.51
C ALA A 445 2.11 3.51 10.02
N LEU A 446 1.31 4.29 9.29
CA LEU A 446 0.92 5.65 9.67
C LEU A 446 0.19 5.67 11.03
N LYS A 447 -0.82 4.82 11.22
CA LYS A 447 -1.53 4.71 12.52
C LYS A 447 -0.59 4.26 13.64
N HIS A 448 0.34 3.35 13.39
CA HIS A 448 1.27 2.88 14.41
C HIS A 448 2.13 4.02 14.96
N VAL A 449 2.70 4.88 14.10
CA VAL A 449 3.50 6.06 14.53
C VAL A 449 2.66 7.02 15.38
N ILE A 450 1.41 7.29 14.99
CA ILE A 450 0.51 8.17 15.77
C ILE A 450 0.21 7.56 17.15
N LEU A 451 -0.01 6.25 17.23
CA LEU A 451 -0.46 5.57 18.45
C LEU A 451 0.68 5.22 19.42
N HIS A 452 1.92 5.05 18.94
CA HIS A 452 3.10 4.69 19.77
C HIS A 452 4.02 5.87 20.10
N ALA A 453 3.63 7.10 19.76
CA ALA A 453 4.25 8.29 20.33
C ALA A 453 3.93 8.42 21.83
N GLU A 454 4.87 8.89 22.63
CA GLU A 454 4.67 9.10 24.08
C GLU A 454 4.50 10.57 24.45
N LYS A 455 5.10 11.48 23.66
CA LYS A 455 5.23 12.91 24.00
C LYS A 455 4.57 13.79 22.94
N PHE A 456 4.87 13.59 21.66
CA PHE A 456 4.32 14.41 20.58
C PHE A 456 4.15 13.68 19.25
N VAL A 457 3.26 14.22 18.41
CA VAL A 457 3.12 13.88 16.98
C VAL A 457 2.93 15.17 16.20
N TYR A 458 3.88 15.50 15.32
CA TYR A 458 3.82 16.68 14.46
C TYR A 458 3.61 16.26 13.01
N ILE A 459 2.59 16.80 12.35
CA ILE A 459 2.10 16.34 11.04
C ILE A 459 2.12 17.51 10.05
N SER A 460 2.85 17.39 8.94
CA SER A 460 2.82 18.33 7.82
C SER A 460 2.30 17.65 6.56
N VAL A 461 1.04 17.93 6.23
CA VAL A 461 0.35 17.33 5.07
C VAL A 461 -0.36 18.37 4.22
N MET A 462 -0.44 18.10 2.93
CA MET A 462 -1.16 18.94 1.97
C MET A 462 -2.67 19.02 2.28
N ASP A 463 -3.36 17.87 2.27
CA ASP A 463 -4.79 17.73 2.57
C ASP A 463 -5.00 16.72 3.71
N TYR A 464 -5.95 17.00 4.61
CA TYR A 464 -6.46 16.09 5.65
C TYR A 464 -8.00 16.03 5.61
N ILE A 465 -8.56 14.96 5.05
CA ILE A 465 -10.02 14.77 4.94
C ILE A 465 -10.36 13.30 5.22
N PRO A 466 -10.98 12.96 6.37
CA PRO A 466 -11.35 11.58 6.75
C PRO A 466 -12.59 11.07 5.99
N LEU A 467 -12.55 11.17 4.67
CA LEU A 467 -13.53 10.68 3.71
C LEU A 467 -12.82 9.97 2.55
N THR A 468 -13.57 9.26 1.72
CA THR A 468 -13.19 8.98 0.32
C THR A 468 -13.72 10.10 -0.58
N ILE A 469 -12.84 10.88 -1.23
CA ILE A 469 -13.19 12.10 -1.99
C ILE A 469 -12.86 12.02 -3.48
N TYR A 470 -12.20 10.96 -3.95
CA TYR A 470 -11.83 10.73 -5.35
C TYR A 470 -12.48 9.47 -5.93
N SER A 471 -12.90 8.52 -5.09
CA SER A 471 -13.62 7.32 -5.52
C SER A 471 -14.88 7.68 -6.32
N PRO A 472 -15.17 7.03 -7.47
CA PRO A 472 -16.37 7.30 -8.28
C PRO A 472 -17.69 6.79 -7.65
N LYS A 473 -17.63 6.29 -6.41
CA LYS A 473 -18.78 5.87 -5.60
C LYS A 473 -18.97 6.88 -4.47
N ILE A 474 -20.22 7.09 -4.06
CA ILE A 474 -20.66 8.03 -3.00
C ILE A 474 -19.61 8.14 -1.88
N SER A 475 -19.13 9.35 -1.62
CA SER A 475 -18.13 9.64 -0.59
C SER A 475 -18.53 9.04 0.76
N ARG A 476 -17.63 8.23 1.32
CA ARG A 476 -17.81 7.53 2.59
C ARG A 476 -17.01 8.22 3.67
N PHE A 477 -17.51 8.20 4.90
CA PHE A 477 -16.68 8.48 6.07
C PHE A 477 -15.62 7.39 6.21
N TRP A 478 -14.38 7.78 6.48
CA TRP A 478 -13.23 6.90 6.61
C TRP A 478 -12.37 7.39 7.78
N PRO A 479 -12.58 6.83 9.00
CA PRO A 479 -12.07 7.43 10.23
C PRO A 479 -10.64 7.01 10.59
N GLU A 480 -10.02 6.08 9.88
CA GLU A 480 -8.78 5.38 10.28
C GLU A 480 -7.68 6.29 10.88
N ILE A 481 -7.46 7.45 10.29
CA ILE A 481 -6.46 8.43 10.76
C ILE A 481 -7.05 9.40 11.81
N ASP A 482 -8.32 9.77 11.67
CA ASP A 482 -9.05 10.68 12.58
C ASP A 482 -9.22 10.06 13.98
N ASP A 483 -9.56 8.77 14.04
CA ASP A 483 -9.64 7.99 15.27
C ASP A 483 -8.25 7.80 15.90
N ALA A 484 -7.20 7.57 15.10
CA ALA A 484 -5.83 7.44 15.62
C ALA A 484 -5.32 8.74 16.25
N ILE A 485 -5.52 9.88 15.58
CA ILE A 485 -5.18 11.22 16.12
C ILE A 485 -5.95 11.48 17.43
N LYS A 486 -7.25 11.15 17.47
CA LYS A 486 -8.10 11.35 18.65
C LYS A 486 -7.69 10.46 19.82
N THR A 487 -7.41 9.18 19.56
CA THR A 487 -6.92 8.23 20.58
C THR A 487 -5.59 8.71 21.17
N ALA A 488 -4.61 9.07 20.33
CA ALA A 488 -3.33 9.60 20.81
C ALA A 488 -3.49 10.88 21.66
N ALA A 489 -4.34 11.82 21.24
CA ALA A 489 -4.56 13.08 21.95
C ALA A 489 -5.40 12.96 23.24
N ILE A 490 -6.38 12.05 23.29
CA ILE A 490 -7.33 11.90 24.42
C ILE A 490 -6.83 10.87 25.43
N GLU A 491 -6.44 9.69 24.95
CA GLU A 491 -6.16 8.52 25.79
C GLU A 491 -4.68 8.49 26.18
N HIS A 492 -3.79 8.63 25.20
CA HIS A 492 -2.34 8.62 25.41
C HIS A 492 -1.80 10.00 25.84
N LYS A 493 -2.58 11.08 25.59
CA LYS A 493 -2.30 12.49 25.97
C LYS A 493 -1.12 13.11 25.23
N VAL A 494 -0.84 12.58 24.04
CA VAL A 494 0.23 13.01 23.13
C VAL A 494 -0.05 14.43 22.62
N LYS A 495 0.97 15.28 22.60
CA LYS A 495 0.91 16.63 22.03
C LYS A 495 0.85 16.56 20.50
N VAL A 496 -0.33 16.66 19.92
CA VAL A 496 -0.50 16.66 18.45
C VAL A 496 -0.43 18.08 17.91
N LYS A 497 0.41 18.33 16.90
CA LYS A 497 0.39 19.55 16.06
C LYS A 497 0.09 19.17 14.61
N MET A 498 -0.76 19.94 13.93
CA MET A 498 -1.04 19.70 12.50
C MET A 498 -0.86 20.99 11.67
N LEU A 499 0.03 20.92 10.69
CA LEU A 499 0.35 21.99 9.76
C LEU A 499 -0.17 21.62 8.36
N ILE A 500 -1.38 22.08 8.04
CA ILE A 500 -2.09 21.73 6.80
C ILE A 500 -1.89 22.82 5.77
N SER A 501 -1.70 22.48 4.50
CA SER A 501 -1.57 23.51 3.45
C SER A 501 -2.86 24.33 3.27
N TRP A 502 -2.74 25.57 2.81
CA TRP A 502 -3.87 26.34 2.27
C TRP A 502 -3.50 27.07 0.99
N TRP A 503 -4.25 26.82 -0.07
CA TRP A 503 -3.98 27.30 -1.43
C TRP A 503 -5.26 27.30 -2.27
N ASN A 504 -5.21 27.81 -3.51
CA ASN A 504 -6.38 28.00 -4.39
C ASN A 504 -7.18 26.72 -4.74
N HIS A 505 -6.66 25.52 -4.44
CA HIS A 505 -7.36 24.25 -4.65
C HIS A 505 -7.70 23.50 -3.34
N SER A 506 -7.42 24.09 -2.15
CA SER A 506 -7.92 23.57 -0.87
C SER A 506 -9.45 23.50 -0.88
N ARG A 507 -10.01 22.49 -0.21
CA ARG A 507 -11.47 22.32 -0.10
C ARG A 507 -11.95 23.00 1.20
N PRO A 508 -12.84 24.02 1.16
CA PRO A 508 -13.32 24.67 2.38
C PRO A 508 -14.04 23.73 3.37
N ALA A 509 -14.53 22.58 2.90
CA ALA A 509 -15.10 21.55 3.76
C ALA A 509 -14.07 20.89 4.71
N GLU A 510 -12.77 21.00 4.41
CA GLU A 510 -11.67 20.51 5.23
C GLU A 510 -11.61 21.17 6.61
N ASP A 511 -11.88 22.48 6.66
CA ASP A 511 -11.90 23.24 7.92
C ASP A 511 -12.91 22.68 8.92
N ASN A 512 -13.97 22.01 8.47
CA ASN A 512 -14.94 21.36 9.37
C ASN A 512 -14.36 20.13 10.07
N PHE A 513 -13.46 19.38 9.42
CA PHE A 513 -12.75 18.25 10.03
C PHE A 513 -11.65 18.72 10.99
N LEU A 514 -10.96 19.82 10.63
CA LEU A 514 -9.97 20.45 11.51
C LEU A 514 -10.63 21.13 12.73
N LYS A 515 -11.81 21.76 12.56
CA LYS A 515 -12.71 22.21 13.65
C LYS A 515 -13.13 21.03 14.54
N SER A 516 -13.48 19.88 13.95
CA SER A 516 -13.86 18.66 14.69
C SER A 516 -12.73 18.17 15.58
N LEU A 517 -11.49 18.10 15.08
CA LEU A 517 -10.30 17.80 15.89
C LEU A 517 -10.07 18.86 16.98
N ALA A 518 -10.09 20.15 16.64
CA ALA A 518 -9.89 21.23 17.61
C ALA A 518 -10.91 21.20 18.77
N SER A 519 -12.16 20.80 18.50
CA SER A 519 -13.25 20.75 19.49
C SER A 519 -12.97 19.76 20.64
N VAL A 520 -12.15 18.74 20.41
CA VAL A 520 -11.75 17.72 21.40
C VAL A 520 -11.10 18.35 22.63
N ASN A 521 -10.27 19.39 22.45
CA ASN A 521 -9.65 20.15 23.55
C ASN A 521 -10.68 20.76 24.53
N ASN A 522 -11.87 21.11 24.03
CA ASN A 522 -12.93 21.72 24.83
C ASN A 522 -13.91 20.71 25.44
N ALA A 523 -13.94 19.47 24.94
CA ALA A 523 -14.88 18.43 25.39
C ALA A 523 -14.67 17.99 26.86
N TYR A 524 -13.47 18.17 27.41
CA TYR A 524 -13.12 17.70 28.76
C TYR A 524 -12.57 18.81 29.66
N PRO A 525 -13.42 19.67 30.27
CA PRO A 525 -12.99 20.78 31.12
C PRO A 525 -12.06 20.43 32.28
N ARG A 526 -12.19 19.21 32.85
CA ARG A 526 -11.31 18.71 33.93
C ARG A 526 -9.93 18.22 33.45
N PHE A 527 -9.75 18.04 32.14
CA PHE A 527 -8.50 17.58 31.53
C PHE A 527 -7.88 18.66 30.61
N LYS A 528 -8.32 19.92 30.70
CA LYS A 528 -7.74 21.09 30.00
C LYS A 528 -6.25 21.35 30.27
N LEU A 529 -5.66 20.69 31.28
CA LEU A 529 -4.23 20.74 31.58
C LEU A 529 -3.41 19.66 30.83
N ILE A 530 -4.07 18.73 30.12
CA ILE A 530 -3.50 17.45 29.68
C ILE A 530 -3.87 17.09 28.23
N ILE A 531 -5.08 17.39 27.76
CA ILE A 531 -5.43 17.19 26.34
C ILE A 531 -4.82 18.34 25.53
N VAL A 532 -3.88 18.01 24.65
CA VAL A 532 -3.09 18.99 23.89
C VAL A 532 -3.07 18.61 22.40
N LEU A 533 -4.22 18.73 21.73
CA LEU A 533 -4.24 19.01 20.30
C LEU A 533 -3.79 20.47 20.12
N SER A 534 -2.48 20.66 20.14
CA SER A 534 -1.76 21.94 20.13
C SER A 534 -1.87 22.62 18.77
N PHE A 535 -3.07 23.15 18.52
CA PHE A 535 -3.43 23.96 17.36
C PHE A 535 -3.38 23.21 16.02
N GLN A 536 -4.19 23.67 15.09
CA GLN A 536 -4.09 23.33 13.67
C GLN A 536 -3.77 24.64 12.94
N ARG A 537 -2.69 24.67 12.15
CA ARG A 537 -2.26 25.86 11.41
C ARG A 537 -2.43 25.65 9.92
N ARG A 538 -2.85 26.69 9.20
CA ARG A 538 -2.81 26.74 7.74
C ARG A 538 -1.45 27.29 7.30
N PHE A 539 -0.70 26.50 6.55
CA PHE A 539 0.54 26.95 5.91
C PHE A 539 0.23 27.56 4.53
N ILE A 540 0.47 28.86 4.38
CA ILE A 540 0.24 29.60 3.13
C ILE A 540 1.60 29.98 2.53
N VAL A 541 1.92 29.40 1.36
CA VAL A 541 3.10 29.82 0.59
C VAL A 541 2.84 31.24 0.04
N PRO A 542 3.71 32.23 0.30
CA PRO A 542 3.51 33.59 -0.20
C PRO A 542 3.57 33.60 -1.73
N ALA A 543 2.88 34.53 -2.39
CA ALA A 543 2.90 34.61 -3.85
C ALA A 543 2.70 36.04 -4.37
N THR A 544 3.60 36.49 -5.24
CA THR A 544 3.43 37.72 -6.04
C THR A 544 2.31 37.56 -7.06
N LYS A 545 1.82 38.68 -7.63
CA LYS A 545 0.76 38.67 -8.66
C LYS A 545 1.10 37.87 -9.92
N ASP A 546 2.38 37.65 -10.19
CA ASP A 546 2.85 36.84 -11.32
C ASP A 546 2.98 35.36 -10.92
N GLN A 547 3.54 35.06 -9.75
CA GLN A 547 3.57 33.69 -9.21
C GLN A 547 2.17 33.09 -9.00
N GLN A 548 1.16 33.91 -8.68
CA GLN A 548 -0.24 33.49 -8.57
C GLN A 548 -0.85 33.01 -9.91
N LYS A 549 -0.21 33.29 -11.05
CA LYS A 549 -0.65 32.81 -12.37
C LYS A 549 -0.11 31.43 -12.72
N ILE A 550 0.92 30.95 -12.01
CA ILE A 550 1.53 29.64 -12.23
C ILE A 550 0.52 28.56 -11.78
N PRO A 551 -0.02 27.72 -12.69
CA PRO A 551 -1.05 26.77 -12.32
C PRO A 551 -0.49 25.66 -11.44
N PHE A 552 -1.24 25.28 -10.40
CA PHE A 552 -0.88 24.27 -9.39
C PHE A 552 0.44 24.53 -8.63
N ALA A 553 0.84 25.79 -8.49
CA ALA A 553 1.98 26.22 -7.69
C ALA A 553 1.56 26.78 -6.31
N ARG A 554 2.56 27.19 -5.52
CA ARG A 554 2.42 27.96 -4.26
C ARG A 554 1.58 27.23 -3.21
N VAL A 555 1.99 26.00 -2.90
CA VAL A 555 1.35 25.08 -1.97
C VAL A 555 2.39 24.37 -1.10
N ASN A 556 2.02 24.04 0.14
CA ASN A 556 2.78 23.07 0.94
C ASN A 556 2.32 21.66 0.55
N HIS A 557 3.11 21.01 -0.32
CA HIS A 557 2.79 19.69 -0.84
C HIS A 557 3.40 18.56 0.00
N ASN A 558 3.97 18.84 1.18
CA ASN A 558 4.49 17.84 2.10
C ASN A 558 3.49 16.71 2.43
N LYS A 559 4.02 15.52 2.76
CA LYS A 559 3.30 14.42 3.40
C LYS A 559 4.22 13.72 4.43
N TYR A 560 4.56 14.41 5.51
CA TYR A 560 5.45 13.86 6.54
C TYR A 560 4.87 13.99 7.96
N MET A 561 5.40 13.18 8.85
CA MET A 561 5.07 13.13 10.27
C MET A 561 6.33 12.81 11.07
N VAL A 562 6.44 13.35 12.28
CA VAL A 562 7.50 13.03 13.24
C VAL A 562 6.91 12.92 14.65
N SER A 563 7.32 11.91 15.40
CA SER A 563 7.05 11.73 16.82
C SER A 563 8.35 11.75 17.62
N ASP A 564 8.25 11.68 18.94
CA ASP A 564 9.39 11.52 19.85
C ASP A 564 10.06 10.12 19.82
N THR A 565 9.76 9.33 18.78
CA THR A 565 10.18 7.92 18.61
C THR A 565 10.27 7.46 17.15
N THR A 566 9.88 8.27 16.15
CA THR A 566 9.82 7.85 14.74
C THR A 566 9.71 9.03 13.76
N ALA A 567 10.44 8.97 12.65
CA ALA A 567 10.24 9.79 11.46
C ALA A 567 9.45 9.02 10.36
N PHE A 568 8.49 9.70 9.73
CA PHE A 568 7.64 9.16 8.66
C PHE A 568 7.62 10.11 7.46
N ILE A 569 8.06 9.65 6.29
CA ILE A 569 8.06 10.42 5.03
C ILE A 569 7.30 9.64 3.96
N GLY A 570 6.18 10.21 3.51
CA GLY A 570 5.24 9.55 2.61
C GLY A 570 4.99 10.27 1.29
N THR A 571 4.17 9.61 0.46
CA THR A 571 3.70 10.14 -0.84
C THR A 571 2.21 10.47 -0.86
N SER A 572 1.44 10.00 0.12
CA SER A 572 -0.04 10.02 0.15
C SER A 572 -0.63 11.17 0.98
N ASN A 573 -1.61 11.90 0.42
CA ASN A 573 -2.41 12.84 1.22
C ASN A 573 -3.37 12.07 2.13
N TRP A 574 -3.86 12.71 3.19
CA TRP A 574 -4.60 12.01 4.26
C TRP A 574 -6.11 12.01 3.97
N SER A 575 -6.50 11.32 2.88
CA SER A 575 -7.88 10.88 2.60
C SER A 575 -7.92 9.40 2.22
N GLY A 576 -9.06 8.73 2.41
CA GLY A 576 -9.14 7.26 2.35
C GLY A 576 -8.77 6.66 0.99
N ASP A 577 -8.99 7.40 -0.11
CA ASP A 577 -8.67 6.95 -1.47
C ASP A 577 -7.16 6.61 -1.61
N TYR A 578 -6.28 7.40 -0.98
CA TYR A 578 -4.81 7.23 -0.97
C TYR A 578 -4.30 5.95 -0.31
N PHE A 579 -5.17 5.24 0.42
CA PHE A 579 -4.84 3.99 1.12
C PHE A 579 -5.70 2.80 0.63
N ILE A 580 -6.83 3.07 -0.05
CA ILE A 580 -7.80 2.06 -0.50
C ILE A 580 -7.63 1.67 -1.97
N ASP A 581 -7.46 2.63 -2.88
CA ASP A 581 -7.40 2.37 -4.33
C ASP A 581 -6.22 3.04 -5.06
N THR A 582 -5.58 4.01 -4.44
CA THR A 582 -4.43 4.75 -4.98
C THR A 582 -3.13 4.21 -4.40
N ALA A 583 -2.08 4.11 -5.23
CA ALA A 583 -0.79 3.59 -4.80
C ALA A 583 0.18 4.68 -4.37
N GLY A 584 0.44 4.73 -3.06
CA GLY A 584 1.57 5.43 -2.46
C GLY A 584 2.50 4.45 -1.72
N ILE A 585 3.67 4.97 -1.35
CA ILE A 585 4.57 4.37 -0.37
C ILE A 585 5.02 5.42 0.65
N SER A 586 5.45 4.94 1.81
CA SER A 586 6.09 5.74 2.84
C SER A 586 7.33 5.02 3.39
N PHE A 587 8.29 5.79 3.89
CA PHE A 587 9.47 5.32 4.62
C PHE A 587 9.30 5.67 6.10
N VAL A 588 9.55 4.67 6.96
CA VAL A 588 9.44 4.77 8.41
C VAL A 588 10.81 4.47 9.00
N LEU A 589 11.24 5.31 9.93
CA LEU A 589 12.59 5.34 10.47
C LEU A 589 12.57 5.61 11.98
N HIS A 590 13.28 4.78 12.73
CA HIS A 590 13.59 4.97 14.15
C HIS A 590 15.08 5.33 14.26
N ASP A 591 15.36 6.63 14.30
CA ASP A 591 16.69 7.26 14.35
C ASP A 591 16.56 8.62 15.06
N PRO A 592 17.03 8.76 16.32
CA PRO A 592 16.93 10.00 17.08
C PRO A 592 17.58 11.22 16.40
N VAL A 593 18.57 11.02 15.52
CA VAL A 593 19.21 12.13 14.80
C VAL A 593 18.29 12.66 13.71
N PHE A 594 17.75 11.77 12.87
CA PHE A 594 16.85 12.14 11.78
C PHE A 594 15.47 12.59 12.29
N GLU A 595 15.01 12.05 13.42
CA GLU A 595 13.85 12.54 14.16
C GLU A 595 14.06 14.00 14.60
N SER A 596 15.22 14.34 15.16
CA SER A 596 15.56 15.72 15.53
C SER A 596 15.62 16.66 14.32
N GLU A 597 16.26 16.26 13.21
CA GLU A 597 16.28 17.09 11.98
C GLU A 597 14.85 17.36 11.46
N LEU A 598 13.97 16.36 11.49
CA LEU A 598 12.60 16.50 11.00
C LEU A 598 11.68 17.26 11.97
N GLU A 599 11.92 17.19 13.29
CA GLU A 599 11.28 18.08 14.28
C GLU A 599 11.73 19.53 14.07
N GLU A 600 13.02 19.79 13.84
CA GLU A 600 13.56 21.13 13.60
C GLU A 600 12.95 21.78 12.34
N VAL A 601 12.81 21.03 11.24
CA VAL A 601 12.09 21.50 10.04
C VAL A 601 10.63 21.80 10.35
N PHE A 602 9.96 20.94 11.13
CA PHE A 602 8.57 21.16 11.51
C PHE A 602 8.42 22.42 12.38
N GLU A 603 9.23 22.60 13.42
CA GLU A 603 9.15 23.78 14.29
C GLU A 603 9.58 25.07 13.55
N ARG A 604 10.56 25.01 12.64
CA ARG A 604 10.89 26.13 11.74
C ARG A 604 9.69 26.54 10.90
N ASP A 605 8.99 25.58 10.30
CA ASP A 605 7.79 25.85 9.49
C ASP A 605 6.62 26.34 10.35
N TRP A 606 6.39 25.69 11.48
CA TRP A 606 5.32 25.95 12.43
C TRP A 606 5.38 27.36 13.02
N ASN A 607 6.57 27.84 13.35
CA ASN A 607 6.80 29.16 13.94
C ASN A 607 7.10 30.25 12.88
N SER A 608 7.12 29.90 11.59
CA SER A 608 7.29 30.85 10.48
C SER A 608 6.09 31.80 10.33
N PRO A 609 6.27 32.98 9.70
CA PRO A 609 5.15 33.89 9.37
C PRO A 609 4.18 33.32 8.32
N TYR A 610 4.44 32.12 7.79
CA TYR A 610 3.62 31.42 6.80
C TYR A 610 2.62 30.44 7.44
N ALA A 611 2.74 30.16 8.74
CA ALA A 611 1.89 29.23 9.48
C ALA A 611 0.85 29.99 10.32
N HIS A 612 -0.34 30.15 9.77
CA HIS A 612 -1.43 30.94 10.36
C HIS A 612 -2.28 30.10 11.31
N SER A 613 -2.63 30.66 12.48
CA SER A 613 -3.57 30.04 13.42
C SER A 613 -4.95 29.91 12.77
N MET A 614 -5.62 28.78 12.99
CA MET A 614 -7.06 28.69 12.76
C MET A 614 -7.79 28.98 14.08
N ASP A 615 -8.08 30.26 14.28
CA ASP A 615 -8.78 30.74 15.47
C ASP A 615 -10.26 30.38 15.39
N PHE A 616 -10.60 29.16 15.82
CA PHE A 616 -11.98 28.66 15.90
C PHE A 616 -12.78 29.29 17.06
N ALA A 617 -12.51 30.56 17.36
CA ALA A 617 -13.07 31.30 18.48
C ALA A 617 -14.33 32.08 18.06
N GLN A 618 -15.48 31.48 18.36
CA GLN A 618 -16.64 32.20 18.92
C GLN A 618 -17.58 33.01 17.99
N ASP A 619 -17.48 32.92 16.66
CA ASP A 619 -18.49 33.54 15.76
C ASP A 619 -19.75 32.66 15.52
N ASP A 620 -19.65 31.33 15.62
CA ASP A 620 -20.73 30.38 15.26
C ASP A 620 -21.78 30.14 16.40
N LEU A 621 -22.08 31.14 17.24
CA LEU A 621 -23.04 31.02 18.37
C LEU A 621 -24.14 32.09 18.45
N GLU A 622 -24.18 33.07 17.55
CA GLU A 622 -25.31 34.02 17.42
C GLU A 622 -26.14 33.75 16.16
N HIS A 623 -26.94 32.68 16.11
CA HIS A 623 -28.12 32.52 15.21
C HIS A 623 -29.10 31.45 15.76
#